data_AF-A0A937QGU9-F1
#
_entry.id   AF-A0A937QGU9-F1
#
_cell.length_a   1.000
_cell.length_b   1.000
_cell.length_c   1.000
_cell.angle_alpha   90.00
_cell.angle_beta   90.00
_cell.angle_gamma   90.00
#
_symmetry.space_group_name_H-M   'P 1'
#
loop_
_entity.id
_entity.type
_entity.pdbx_description
1 polymer ?
#
loop_
_entity_poly.entity_id
_entity_poly.type
_entity_poly.pdbx_seq_one_letter_code
_entity_poly.pdbx_strand_id
1 'polypeptide(L)'
;NLVARLAAANKSLGDSGAEQKKKKALAEAAAVGLKTAEAQLLVAKTKVKKASEIVSSLEKTVNDTNESSGKEVAGKILNAAKKTLQETQASVRRAEQRHQESREISTTAMSEQKAAEKKRADANSQVKQLNEQVENAAVQRKTLSEKHTSLVGKHKACEKSLEKWQEELTFAQNARRESE
;
A
#
# COMPACT_ATOMS: atom_id res chain seq x y z
N ASN A 1 29.03 1.53 -0.80
CA ASN A 1 28.73 2.98 -0.68
C ASN A 1 27.38 3.14 0.05
N LEU A 2 27.39 3.55 1.33
CA LEU A 2 26.16 3.69 2.17
C LEU A 2 25.21 4.77 1.65
N VAL A 3 25.74 5.90 1.17
CA VAL A 3 24.95 7.00 0.62
C VAL A 3 24.17 6.54 -0.62
N ALA A 4 24.81 5.77 -1.50
CA ALA A 4 24.13 5.19 -2.66
C ALA A 4 23.01 4.21 -2.26
N ARG A 5 23.24 3.39 -1.22
CA ARG A 5 22.21 2.48 -0.67
C ARG A 5 21.03 3.25 -0.06
N LEU A 6 21.30 4.32 0.69
CA LEU A 6 20.27 5.19 1.27
C LEU A 6 19.45 5.90 0.17
N ALA A 7 20.11 6.41 -0.87
CA ALA A 7 19.44 7.01 -2.02
C ALA A 7 18.50 6.01 -2.73
N ALA A 8 18.96 4.78 -2.97
CA ALA A 8 18.14 3.72 -3.55
C ALA A 8 16.96 3.33 -2.64
N ALA A 9 17.17 3.23 -1.33
CA ALA A 9 16.11 2.93 -0.37
C ALA A 9 15.05 4.05 -0.30
N ASN A 10 15.48 5.32 -0.34
CA ASN A 10 14.56 6.47 -0.40
C ASN A 10 13.72 6.47 -1.68
N LYS A 11 14.33 6.13 -2.83
CA LYS A 11 13.59 5.95 -4.08
C LYS A 11 12.54 4.84 -3.96
N SER A 12 12.93 3.67 -3.45
CA SER A 12 12.04 2.54 -3.22
C SER A 12 10.89 2.87 -2.26
N LEU A 13 11.15 3.66 -1.20
CA LEU A 13 10.14 4.17 -0.29
C LEU A 13 9.14 5.10 -1.00
N GLY A 14 9.64 5.96 -1.89
CA GLY A 14 8.81 6.81 -2.75
C GLY A 14 7.89 5.99 -3.66
N ASP A 15 8.45 5.02 -4.38
CA ASP A 15 7.71 4.13 -5.27
C ASP A 15 6.64 3.31 -4.51
N SER A 16 7.01 2.75 -3.36
CA SER A 16 6.09 2.02 -2.47
C SER A 16 5.00 2.93 -1.90
N GLY A 17 5.31 4.21 -1.65
CA GLY A 17 4.35 5.21 -1.23
C GLY A 17 3.33 5.55 -2.32
N ALA A 18 3.77 5.68 -3.58
CA ALA A 18 2.87 5.88 -4.72
C ALA A 18 1.98 4.65 -4.96
N GLU A 19 2.56 3.45 -4.88
CA GLU A 19 1.83 2.18 -5.01
C GLU A 19 0.75 2.04 -3.91
N GLN A 20 1.09 2.31 -2.65
CA GLN A 20 0.17 2.25 -1.52
C GLN A 20 -1.00 3.23 -1.69
N LYS A 21 -0.75 4.46 -2.17
CA LYS A 21 -1.83 5.42 -2.49
C LYS A 21 -2.76 4.90 -3.57
N LYS A 22 -2.21 4.33 -4.66
CA LYS A 22 -3.00 3.77 -5.77
C LYS A 22 -3.85 2.59 -5.29
N LYS A 23 -3.27 1.65 -4.55
CA LYS A 23 -3.99 0.47 -4.05
C LYS A 23 -5.08 0.86 -3.04
N LYS A 24 -4.83 1.84 -2.17
CA LYS A 24 -5.85 2.40 -1.28
C LYS A 24 -7.04 2.97 -2.05
N ALA A 25 -6.80 3.80 -3.08
CA ALA A 25 -7.87 4.35 -3.90
C ALA A 25 -8.70 3.27 -4.62
N LEU A 26 -8.04 2.22 -5.12
CA LEU A 26 -8.73 1.07 -5.74
C LEU A 26 -9.59 0.30 -4.73
N ALA A 27 -9.10 0.09 -3.51
CA ALA A 27 -9.85 -0.57 -2.45
C ALA A 27 -11.07 0.25 -2.01
N GLU A 28 -10.92 1.58 -1.88
CA GLU A 28 -12.03 2.49 -1.60
C GLU A 28 -13.09 2.46 -2.71
N ALA A 29 -12.67 2.52 -3.97
CA ALA A 29 -13.57 2.41 -5.12
C ALA A 29 -14.30 1.06 -5.16
N ALA A 30 -13.60 -0.05 -4.89
CA ALA A 30 -14.19 -1.37 -4.86
C ALA A 30 -15.21 -1.52 -3.71
N ALA A 31 -14.94 -0.92 -2.54
CA ALA A 31 -15.87 -0.92 -1.42
C ALA A 31 -17.16 -0.14 -1.75
N VAL A 32 -17.07 0.98 -2.48
CA VAL A 32 -18.24 1.71 -2.98
C VAL A 32 -19.01 0.88 -4.00
N GLY A 33 -18.30 0.20 -4.91
CA GLY A 33 -18.90 -0.74 -5.87
C GLY A 33 -19.69 -1.85 -5.18
N LEU A 34 -19.15 -2.45 -4.13
CA LEU A 34 -19.80 -3.51 -3.36
C LEU A 34 -21.10 -3.01 -2.71
N LYS A 35 -21.07 -1.85 -2.04
CA LYS A 35 -22.27 -1.25 -1.45
C LYS A 35 -23.34 -0.94 -2.51
N THR A 36 -22.91 -0.51 -3.70
CA THR A 36 -23.83 -0.24 -4.81
C THR A 36 -24.48 -1.52 -5.31
N ALA A 37 -23.70 -2.60 -5.48
CA ALA A 37 -24.22 -3.90 -5.89
C ALA A 37 -25.16 -4.50 -4.83
N GLU A 38 -24.85 -4.34 -3.54
CA GLU A 38 -25.68 -4.76 -2.43
C GLU A 38 -27.04 -4.03 -2.43
N ALA A 39 -27.03 -2.71 -2.61
CA ALA A 39 -28.26 -1.92 -2.74
C ALA A 39 -29.10 -2.35 -3.95
N GLN A 40 -28.47 -2.60 -5.11
CA GLN A 40 -29.17 -3.09 -6.30
C GLN A 40 -29.81 -4.46 -6.08
N LEU A 41 -29.09 -5.36 -5.40
CA LEU A 41 -29.61 -6.68 -5.05
C LEU A 41 -30.82 -6.58 -4.12
N LEU A 42 -30.75 -5.73 -3.10
CA LEU A 42 -31.88 -5.48 -2.19
C LEU A 42 -33.10 -5.00 -2.96
N VAL A 43 -32.95 -4.00 -3.83
CA VAL A 43 -34.03 -3.47 -4.66
C VAL A 43 -34.63 -4.55 -5.56
N ALA A 44 -33.80 -5.37 -6.20
CA ALA A 44 -34.26 -6.46 -7.05
C ALA A 44 -35.08 -7.50 -6.26
N LYS A 45 -34.61 -7.87 -5.06
CA LYS A 45 -35.32 -8.80 -4.16
C LYS A 45 -36.67 -8.24 -3.71
N THR A 46 -36.73 -6.96 -3.36
CA THR A 46 -37.99 -6.29 -3.02
C THR A 46 -38.97 -6.27 -4.21
N LYS A 47 -38.48 -6.03 -5.43
CA LYS A 47 -39.32 -6.07 -6.64
C LYS A 47 -39.90 -7.46 -6.89
N VAL A 48 -39.09 -8.52 -6.75
CA VAL A 48 -39.60 -9.91 -6.88
C VAL A 48 -40.66 -10.22 -5.84
N LYS A 49 -40.45 -9.80 -4.57
CA LYS A 49 -41.44 -10.00 -3.51
C LYS A 49 -42.79 -9.37 -3.88
N LYS A 50 -42.78 -8.10 -4.30
CA LYS A 50 -44.00 -7.39 -4.74
C LYS A 50 -44.65 -8.04 -5.96
N ALA A 51 -43.85 -8.45 -6.96
CA ALA A 51 -44.37 -9.15 -8.13
C ALA A 51 -45.04 -10.49 -7.76
N SER A 52 -44.48 -11.22 -6.78
CA SER A 52 -45.06 -12.45 -6.26
C SER A 52 -46.40 -12.19 -5.54
N GLU A 53 -46.48 -11.16 -4.70
CA GLU A 53 -47.71 -10.76 -4.02
C GLU A 53 -48.82 -10.37 -4.99
N ILE A 54 -48.47 -9.68 -6.09
CA ILE A 54 -49.40 -9.33 -7.18
C ILE A 54 -49.92 -10.61 -7.88
N VAL A 55 -49.02 -11.54 -8.23
CA VAL A 55 -49.42 -12.81 -8.85
C VAL A 55 -50.37 -13.59 -7.95
N SER A 56 -50.06 -13.74 -6.65
CA SER A 56 -50.95 -14.43 -5.71
C SER A 56 -52.31 -13.75 -5.56
N SER A 57 -52.34 -12.42 -5.57
CA SER A 57 -53.59 -11.66 -5.50
C SER A 57 -54.44 -11.85 -6.77
N LEU A 58 -53.81 -11.85 -7.94
CA LEU A 58 -54.48 -12.09 -9.23
C LEU A 58 -54.97 -13.54 -9.36
N GLU A 59 -54.23 -14.52 -8.83
CA GLU A 59 -54.68 -15.92 -8.76
C GLU A 59 -55.99 -16.04 -7.98
N LYS A 60 -56.09 -15.34 -6.84
CA LYS A 60 -57.33 -15.27 -6.08
C LYS A 60 -58.46 -14.62 -6.89
N THR A 61 -58.21 -13.47 -7.54
CA THR A 61 -59.23 -12.80 -8.38
C THR A 61 -59.75 -13.70 -9.50
N VAL A 62 -58.87 -14.44 -10.18
CA VAL A 62 -59.27 -15.41 -11.24
C VAL A 62 -60.16 -16.51 -10.68
N ASN A 63 -59.87 -17.00 -9.47
CA ASN A 63 -60.65 -18.05 -8.80
C ASN A 63 -62.02 -17.53 -8.33
N ASP A 64 -62.08 -16.30 -7.84
CA ASP A 64 -63.30 -15.67 -7.32
C ASP A 64 -64.24 -15.14 -8.43
N THR A 65 -63.76 -15.07 -9.69
CA THR A 65 -64.56 -14.58 -10.82
C THR A 65 -65.44 -15.68 -11.41
N ASN A 66 -66.76 -15.50 -11.32
CA ASN A 66 -67.75 -16.48 -11.77
C ASN A 66 -68.19 -16.29 -13.24
N GLU A 67 -68.06 -15.09 -13.79
CA GLU A 67 -68.48 -14.77 -15.16
C GLU A 67 -67.40 -15.16 -16.17
N SER A 68 -67.77 -15.86 -17.25
CA SER A 68 -66.80 -16.48 -18.18
C SER A 68 -65.92 -15.45 -18.89
N SER A 69 -66.49 -14.33 -19.32
CA SER A 69 -65.78 -13.21 -19.96
C SER A 69 -64.79 -12.54 -19.00
N GLY A 70 -65.22 -12.29 -17.76
CA GLY A 70 -64.37 -11.75 -16.70
C GLY A 70 -63.21 -12.68 -16.35
N LYS A 71 -63.47 -13.99 -16.29
CA LYS A 71 -62.48 -15.02 -16.00
C LYS A 71 -61.40 -15.10 -17.10
N GLU A 72 -61.78 -14.94 -18.37
CA GLU A 72 -60.83 -14.93 -19.48
C GLU A 72 -59.88 -13.72 -19.42
N VAL A 73 -60.42 -12.52 -19.16
CA VAL A 73 -59.64 -11.29 -19.02
C VAL A 73 -58.70 -11.38 -17.81
N ALA A 74 -59.20 -11.82 -16.66
CA ALA A 74 -58.39 -12.00 -15.45
C ALA A 74 -57.26 -13.03 -15.68
N GLY A 75 -57.53 -14.12 -16.42
CA GLY A 75 -56.53 -15.11 -16.80
C GLY A 75 -55.42 -14.55 -17.69
N LYS A 76 -55.76 -13.69 -18.66
CA LYS A 76 -54.78 -12.98 -19.51
C LYS A 76 -53.88 -12.06 -18.67
N ILE A 77 -54.46 -11.31 -17.74
CA ILE A 77 -53.72 -10.42 -16.82
C ILE A 77 -52.78 -11.24 -15.93
N LEU A 78 -53.26 -12.36 -15.37
CA LEU A 78 -52.46 -13.25 -14.54
C LEU A 78 -51.26 -13.81 -15.32
N ASN A 79 -51.45 -14.25 -16.57
CA ASN A 79 -50.36 -14.75 -17.40
C ASN A 79 -49.30 -13.67 -17.67
N ALA A 80 -49.71 -12.42 -17.94
CA ALA A 80 -48.79 -11.30 -18.09
C ALA A 80 -48.01 -11.01 -16.79
N ALA A 81 -48.68 -11.08 -15.63
CA ALA A 81 -48.05 -10.91 -14.33
C ALA A 81 -47.04 -12.03 -14.02
N LYS A 82 -47.36 -13.30 -14.34
CA LYS A 82 -46.44 -14.44 -14.20
C LYS A 82 -45.19 -14.27 -15.07
N LYS A 83 -45.35 -13.80 -16.32
CA LYS A 83 -44.20 -13.48 -17.19
C LYS A 83 -43.32 -12.38 -16.58
N THR A 84 -43.94 -11.31 -16.08
CA THR A 84 -43.22 -10.22 -15.39
C THR A 84 -42.47 -10.71 -14.16
N LEU A 85 -43.07 -11.61 -13.36
CA LEU A 85 -42.42 -12.24 -12.22
C LEU A 85 -41.16 -13.01 -12.63
N GLN A 86 -41.23 -13.81 -13.71
CA GLN A 86 -40.08 -14.56 -14.23
C GLN A 86 -38.95 -13.62 -14.67
N GLU A 87 -39.26 -12.54 -15.39
CA GLU A 87 -38.28 -11.53 -15.82
C GLU A 87 -37.63 -10.81 -14.62
N THR A 88 -38.42 -10.55 -13.57
CA THR A 88 -37.94 -9.93 -12.33
C THR A 88 -37.05 -10.90 -11.55
N GLN A 89 -37.39 -12.19 -11.49
CA GLN A 89 -36.54 -13.24 -10.90
C GLN A 89 -35.21 -13.38 -11.65
N ALA A 90 -35.22 -13.33 -12.98
CA ALA A 90 -33.98 -13.31 -13.77
C ALA A 90 -33.12 -12.09 -13.42
N SER A 91 -33.75 -10.94 -13.15
CA SER A 91 -33.04 -9.72 -12.73
C SER A 91 -32.41 -9.85 -11.35
N VAL A 92 -33.03 -10.56 -10.40
CA VAL A 92 -32.41 -10.90 -9.10
C VAL A 92 -31.17 -11.76 -9.31
N ARG A 93 -31.24 -12.82 -10.13
CA ARG A 93 -30.06 -13.67 -10.39
C ARG A 93 -28.88 -12.87 -10.95
N ARG A 94 -29.15 -11.94 -11.88
CA ARG A 94 -28.10 -11.04 -12.41
C ARG A 94 -27.54 -10.11 -11.32
N ALA A 95 -28.38 -9.59 -10.43
CA ALA A 95 -27.93 -8.75 -9.33
C ALA A 95 -27.10 -9.53 -8.30
N GLU A 96 -27.46 -10.80 -8.03
CA GLU A 96 -26.69 -11.69 -7.15
C GLU A 96 -25.31 -11.99 -7.73
N GLN A 97 -25.24 -12.29 -9.03
CA GLN A 97 -23.97 -12.48 -9.71
C GLN A 97 -23.07 -11.23 -9.60
N ARG A 98 -23.59 -10.04 -9.92
CA ARG A 98 -22.83 -8.77 -9.81
C ARG A 98 -22.39 -8.47 -8.38
N HIS A 99 -23.24 -8.76 -7.40
CA HIS A 99 -22.88 -8.59 -5.99
C HIS A 99 -21.72 -9.52 -5.61
N GLN A 100 -21.75 -10.78 -6.07
CA GLN A 100 -20.67 -11.72 -5.84
C GLN A 100 -19.36 -11.29 -6.52
N GLU A 101 -19.41 -10.89 -7.79
CA GLU A 101 -18.26 -10.35 -8.54
C GLU A 101 -17.67 -9.12 -7.81
N SER A 102 -18.54 -8.20 -7.38
CA SER A 102 -18.10 -7.00 -6.65
C SER A 102 -17.48 -7.34 -5.30
N ARG A 103 -17.94 -8.40 -4.63
CA ARG A 103 -17.37 -8.86 -3.36
C ARG A 103 -15.97 -9.43 -3.55
N GLU A 104 -15.76 -10.19 -4.62
CA GLU A 104 -14.45 -10.75 -4.97
C GLU A 104 -13.45 -9.65 -5.34
N ILE A 105 -13.88 -8.66 -6.14
CA ILE A 105 -13.08 -7.47 -6.47
C ILE A 105 -12.72 -6.71 -5.18
N SER A 106 -13.69 -6.44 -4.30
CA SER A 106 -13.45 -5.74 -3.05
C SER A 106 -12.49 -6.50 -2.13
N THR A 107 -12.62 -7.83 -2.04
CA THR A 107 -11.74 -8.67 -1.23
C THR A 107 -10.31 -8.63 -1.75
N THR A 108 -10.14 -8.74 -3.06
CA THR A 108 -8.84 -8.67 -3.73
C THR A 108 -8.20 -7.31 -3.52
N ALA A 109 -8.93 -6.23 -3.77
CA ALA A 109 -8.41 -4.86 -3.61
C ALA A 109 -7.99 -4.56 -2.15
N MET A 110 -8.74 -5.04 -1.16
CA MET A 110 -8.38 -4.93 0.26
C MET A 110 -7.11 -5.71 0.60
N SER A 111 -6.93 -6.90 0.03
CA SER A 111 -5.70 -7.70 0.21
C SER A 111 -4.49 -6.99 -0.38
N GLU A 112 -4.62 -6.48 -1.61
CA GLU A 112 -3.55 -5.73 -2.29
C GLU A 112 -3.20 -4.43 -1.56
N GLN A 113 -4.19 -3.72 -1.00
CA GLN A 113 -3.96 -2.55 -0.18
C GLN A 113 -3.10 -2.91 1.05
N LYS A 114 -3.45 -3.96 1.79
CA LYS A 114 -2.69 -4.40 2.96
C LYS A 114 -1.26 -4.81 2.59
N ALA A 115 -1.09 -5.49 1.46
CA ALA A 115 0.24 -5.85 0.96
C ALA A 115 1.09 -4.61 0.63
N ALA A 116 0.49 -3.60 -0.02
CA ALA A 116 1.18 -2.35 -0.33
C ALA A 116 1.51 -1.53 0.93
N GLU A 117 0.64 -1.51 1.94
CA GLU A 117 0.90 -0.89 3.24
C GLU A 117 2.07 -1.54 3.95
N LYS A 118 2.13 -2.89 3.97
CA LYS A 118 3.25 -3.63 4.53
C LYS A 118 4.56 -3.32 3.79
N LYS A 119 4.56 -3.38 2.46
CA LYS A 119 5.74 -3.06 1.63
C LYS A 119 6.28 -1.66 1.90
N ARG A 120 5.38 -0.68 2.05
CA ARG A 120 5.75 0.70 2.43
C ARG A 120 6.36 0.76 3.84
N ALA A 121 5.79 0.06 4.81
CA ALA A 121 6.30 0.02 6.17
C ALA A 121 7.71 -0.61 6.21
N ASP A 122 7.93 -1.69 5.47
CA ASP A 122 9.22 -2.37 5.35
C ASP A 122 10.27 -1.44 4.71
N ALA A 123 9.92 -0.77 3.60
CA ALA A 123 10.80 0.20 2.95
C ALA A 123 11.15 1.37 3.88
N ASN A 124 10.20 1.84 4.68
CA ASN A 124 10.42 2.92 5.65
C ASN A 124 11.37 2.48 6.77
N SER A 125 11.23 1.24 7.26
CA SER A 125 12.14 0.64 8.24
C SER A 125 13.57 0.55 7.69
N GLN A 126 13.71 0.11 6.44
CA GLN A 126 15.01 0.02 5.77
C GLN A 126 15.69 1.40 5.64
N VAL A 127 14.92 2.44 5.27
CA VAL A 127 15.44 3.82 5.22
C VAL A 127 15.94 4.28 6.58
N LYS A 128 15.18 4.04 7.66
CA LYS A 128 15.61 4.40 9.02
C LYS A 128 16.93 3.75 9.41
N GLN A 129 17.05 2.44 9.20
CA GLN A 129 18.27 1.69 9.50
C GLN A 129 19.48 2.20 8.71
N LEU A 130 19.30 2.50 7.42
CA LEU A 130 20.38 3.04 6.59
C LEU A 130 20.76 4.45 7.00
N ASN A 131 19.79 5.26 7.43
CA ASN A 131 20.05 6.60 7.92
C ASN A 131 20.89 6.57 9.21
N GLU A 132 20.53 5.72 10.16
CA GLU A 132 21.32 5.49 11.38
C GLU A 132 22.75 5.02 11.06
N GLN A 133 22.93 4.13 10.08
CA GLN A 133 24.27 3.70 9.64
C GLN A 133 25.09 4.84 9.04
N VAL A 134 24.46 5.73 8.26
CA VAL A 134 25.13 6.90 7.67
C VAL A 134 25.55 7.88 8.75
N GLU A 135 24.69 8.16 9.72
CA GLU A 135 25.00 9.04 10.86
C GLU A 135 26.16 8.48 11.70
N ASN A 136 26.11 7.19 12.04
CA ASN A 136 27.19 6.52 12.77
C ASN A 136 28.52 6.56 12.00
N ALA A 137 28.50 6.31 10.70
CA ALA A 137 29.70 6.39 9.85
C ALA A 137 30.26 7.83 9.79
N ALA A 138 29.38 8.85 9.77
CA ALA A 138 29.80 10.25 9.78
C ALA A 138 30.49 10.63 11.10
N VAL A 139 29.97 10.17 12.24
CA VAL A 139 30.59 10.36 13.57
C VAL A 139 31.95 9.67 13.62
N GLN A 140 32.04 8.40 13.23
CA GLN A 140 33.30 7.65 13.22
C GLN A 140 34.36 8.33 12.34
N ARG A 141 33.97 8.80 11.16
CA ARG A 141 34.87 9.53 10.26
C ARG A 141 35.41 10.81 10.90
N LYS A 142 34.55 11.57 11.60
CA LYS A 142 34.97 12.79 12.31
C LYS A 142 36.01 12.46 13.38
N THR A 143 35.74 11.46 14.23
CA THR A 143 36.67 11.02 15.27
C THR A 143 38.01 10.54 14.69
N LEU A 144 37.99 9.78 13.60
CA LEU A 144 39.22 9.34 12.93
C LEU A 144 40.01 10.52 12.35
N SER A 145 39.32 11.49 11.75
CA SER A 145 39.94 12.71 11.23
C SER A 145 40.63 13.50 12.34
N GLU A 146 39.97 13.69 13.48
CA GLU A 146 40.54 14.40 14.65
C GLU A 146 41.78 13.67 15.20
N LYS A 147 41.72 12.34 15.33
CA LYS A 147 42.88 11.53 15.73
C LYS A 147 44.04 11.64 14.74
N HIS A 148 43.74 11.59 13.45
CA HIS A 148 44.75 11.72 12.40
C HIS A 148 45.44 13.09 12.47
N THR A 149 44.68 14.19 12.57
CA THR A 149 45.25 15.53 12.73
C THR A 149 46.15 15.64 13.97
N SER A 150 45.73 15.06 15.10
CA SER A 150 46.56 15.03 16.32
C SER A 150 47.87 14.25 16.12
N LEU A 151 47.80 13.06 15.51
CA LEU A 151 48.98 12.23 15.26
C LEU A 151 49.95 12.91 14.29
N VAL A 152 49.45 13.53 13.22
CA VAL A 152 50.27 14.31 12.28
C VAL A 152 50.96 15.47 13.00
N GLY A 153 50.27 16.16 13.91
CA GLY A 153 50.88 17.20 14.74
C GLY A 153 52.02 16.68 15.62
N LYS A 154 51.81 15.54 16.29
CA LYS A 154 52.85 14.88 17.11
C LYS A 154 54.04 14.41 16.28
N HIS A 155 53.78 13.84 15.10
CA HIS A 155 54.82 13.41 14.18
C HIS A 155 55.73 14.58 13.79
N LYS A 156 55.13 15.70 13.36
CA LYS A 156 55.86 16.92 13.01
C LYS A 156 56.69 17.48 14.18
N ALA A 157 56.18 17.40 15.42
CA ALA A 157 56.94 17.81 16.59
C ALA A 157 58.14 16.88 16.86
N CYS A 158 57.96 15.57 16.64
CA CYS A 158 59.05 14.60 16.74
C CYS A 158 60.12 14.82 15.67
N GLU A 159 59.71 15.06 14.42
CA GLU A 159 60.61 15.39 13.30
C GLU A 159 61.49 16.61 13.61
N LYS A 160 60.87 17.71 14.09
CA LYS A 160 61.62 18.90 14.51
C LYS A 160 62.58 18.63 15.67
N SER A 161 62.19 17.79 16.62
CA SER A 161 63.05 17.43 17.74
C SER A 161 64.25 16.61 17.24
N LEU A 162 64.01 15.64 16.35
CA LEU A 162 65.05 14.83 15.74
C LEU A 162 66.07 15.67 14.96
N GLU A 163 65.59 16.62 14.15
CA GLU A 163 66.44 17.56 13.41
C GLU A 163 67.34 18.34 14.37
N LYS A 164 66.78 18.89 15.46
CA LYS A 164 67.56 19.58 16.50
C LYS A 164 68.62 18.69 17.15
N TRP A 165 68.27 17.44 17.50
CA TRP A 165 69.22 16.49 18.07
C TRP A 165 70.36 16.15 17.08
N GLN A 166 70.06 16.07 15.78
CA GLN A 166 71.06 15.83 14.74
C GLN A 166 72.01 17.03 14.56
N GLU A 167 71.48 18.26 14.61
CA GLU A 167 72.28 19.48 14.60
C GLU A 167 73.21 19.56 15.82
N GLU A 168 72.68 19.33 17.03
CA GLU A 168 73.46 19.32 18.28
C GLU A 168 74.56 18.25 18.27
N LEU A 169 74.25 17.05 17.76
CA LEU A 169 75.24 15.98 17.60
C LEU A 169 76.36 16.38 16.63
N THR A 170 76.01 16.99 15.49
CA THR A 170 76.98 17.43 14.48
C THR A 170 77.89 18.52 15.04
N PHE A 171 77.32 19.48 15.78
CA PHE A 171 78.07 20.52 16.47
C PHE A 171 79.07 19.93 17.47
N ALA A 172 78.61 19.00 18.33
CA ALA A 172 79.48 18.35 19.32
C ALA A 172 80.63 17.54 18.67
N GLN A 173 80.36 16.86 17.56
CA GLN A 173 81.38 16.13 16.80
C GLN A 173 82.43 17.07 16.19
N ASN A 174 82.02 18.22 15.66
CA ASN A 174 82.94 19.20 15.10
C ASN A 174 83.79 19.87 16.19
N ALA A 175 83.19 20.27 17.31
CA ALA A 175 83.92 20.84 18.45
C ALA A 175 85.00 19.88 18.99
N ARG A 176 84.71 18.57 19.00
CA ARG A 176 85.70 17.56 19.41
C ARG A 176 86.88 17.47 18.43
N ARG A 177 86.63 17.51 17.12
CA ARG A 177 87.71 17.51 16.10
C ARG A 177 88.60 18.75 16.15
N GLU A 178 88.06 19.89 16.58
CA GLU A 178 88.83 21.14 16.73
C GLU A 178 89.67 21.16 18.03
N SER A 179 89.37 20.27 18.98
CA SER A 179 90.10 20.14 20.25
C SER A 179 91.15 19.02 20.28
N GLU A 180 91.22 18.21 19.22
CA GLU A 180 92.23 17.15 18.98
C GLU A 180 93.35 17.68 18.07
#